data_AF-A0A8J8AHM4-F1
#
_entry.id   AF-A0A8J8AHM4-F1
#
_cell.length_a   1.000
_cell.length_b   1.000
_cell.length_c   1.000
_cell.angle_alpha   90.00
_cell.angle_beta   90.00
_cell.angle_gamma   90.00
#
_symmetry.space_group_name_H-M   'P 1'
#
loop_
_entity.id
_entity.type
_entity.pdbx_description
1 polymer ?
#
loop_
_entity_poly.entity_id
_entity_poly.type
_entity_poly.pdbx_seq_one_letter_code
_entity_poly.pdbx_strand_id
1 'polypeptide(L)'
;MDFDLFMERYGYKILFGIFGAVFLVIIGTLLASFYLMFRFLGYFAAAILIVFLFAYAFTVKRRVMDAQAQAHAKYFYDDRPKR
;
A
#
# COMPACT_ATOMS: atom_id res chain seq x y z
N MET A 1 8.39 -11.79 54.77
CA MET A 1 8.42 -12.64 53.56
C MET A 1 9.35 -11.96 52.61
N ASP A 2 10.49 -12.57 52.30
CA ASP A 2 11.49 -11.94 51.45
C ASP A 2 10.91 -11.70 50.05
N PHE A 3 11.10 -10.49 49.55
CA PHE A 3 10.61 -10.08 48.23
C PHE A 3 11.16 -11.00 47.12
N ASP A 4 12.38 -11.50 47.29
CA ASP A 4 13.00 -12.49 46.41
C ASP A 4 12.17 -13.78 46.28
N LEU A 5 11.74 -14.35 47.42
CA LEU A 5 10.95 -15.58 47.42
C LEU A 5 9.57 -15.37 46.78
N PHE A 6 9.02 -14.16 46.87
CA PHE A 6 7.79 -13.78 46.18
C PHE A 6 7.99 -13.65 44.66
N MET A 7 9.09 -13.01 44.25
CA MET A 7 9.42 -12.83 42.83
C MET A 7 9.64 -14.16 42.13
N GLU A 8 10.37 -15.06 42.77
CA GLU A 8 10.66 -16.41 42.27
C GLU A 8 9.39 -17.24 42.05
N ARG A 9 8.41 -17.14 42.97
CA ARG A 9 7.21 -17.98 42.92
C ARG A 9 6.07 -17.39 42.08
N TYR A 10 5.90 -16.07 42.09
CA TYR A 10 4.75 -15.39 41.47
C TYR A 10 5.11 -14.13 40.68
N GLY A 11 6.11 -13.36 41.13
CA GLY A 11 6.38 -12.03 40.58
C GLY A 11 6.75 -12.03 39.10
N TYR A 12 7.59 -12.96 38.62
CA TYR A 12 7.97 -12.99 37.19
C TYR A 12 6.80 -13.26 36.26
N LYS A 13 5.84 -14.10 36.67
CA LYS A 13 4.64 -14.40 35.88
C LYS A 13 3.73 -13.18 35.77
N ILE A 14 3.56 -12.46 36.88
CA ILE A 14 2.78 -11.21 36.92
C ILE A 14 3.47 -10.14 36.07
N LEU A 15 4.79 -9.99 36.20
CA LEU A 15 5.56 -9.03 35.43
C LEU A 15 5.45 -9.30 33.93
N PHE A 16 5.56 -10.57 33.52
CA PHE A 16 5.37 -11.00 32.14
C PHE A 16 3.97 -10.68 31.62
N GLY A 17 2.94 -10.96 32.42
CA GLY A 17 1.56 -10.63 32.07
C GLY A 17 1.34 -9.13 31.86
N ILE A 18 1.88 -8.30 32.76
CA ILE A 18 1.80 -6.83 32.65
C ILE A 18 2.56 -6.34 31.41
N PHE A 19 3.81 -6.80 31.21
CA PHE A 19 4.59 -6.41 30.04
C PHE A 19 3.94 -6.85 28.73
N GLY A 20 3.41 -8.08 28.69
CA GLY A 20 2.68 -8.60 27.54
C GLY A 20 1.42 -7.78 27.26
N ALA A 21 0.65 -7.42 28.28
CA ALA A 21 -0.53 -6.58 28.13
C ALA A 21 -0.18 -5.19 27.58
N VAL A 22 0.85 -4.53 28.11
CA VAL A 22 1.34 -3.23 27.62
C VAL A 22 1.78 -3.34 26.16
N PHE A 23 2.53 -4.39 25.82
CA PHE A 23 2.97 -4.63 24.46
C PHE A 23 1.81 -4.85 23.48
N LEU A 24 0.80 -5.64 23.89
CA LEU A 24 -0.41 -5.85 23.11
C LEU A 24 -1.21 -4.56 22.91
N VAL A 25 -1.27 -3.68 23.92
CA VAL A 25 -1.91 -2.36 23.78
C VAL A 25 -1.17 -1.52 22.74
N ILE A 26 0.15 -1.46 22.80
CA ILE A 26 0.96 -0.68 21.83
C ILE A 26 0.71 -1.19 20.40
N ILE A 27 0.83 -2.50 20.18
CA ILE A 27 0.58 -3.09 18.86
C ILE A 27 -0.87 -2.88 18.43
N GLY A 28 -1.82 -3.12 19.34
CA GLY A 28 -3.25 -2.98 19.07
C GLY A 28 -3.61 -1.56 18.66
N THR A 29 -3.10 -0.56 19.35
CA THR A 29 -3.29 0.85 19.00
C THR A 29 -2.71 1.15 17.62
N LEU A 30 -1.48 0.71 17.35
CA LEU A 30 -0.84 0.94 16.05
C LEU A 30 -1.67 0.33 14.91
N LEU A 31 -2.08 -0.93 15.04
CA LEU A 31 -2.90 -1.63 14.05
C LEU A 31 -4.27 -0.98 13.87
N ALA A 32 -4.91 -0.54 14.97
CA ALA A 32 -6.18 0.16 14.91
C ALA A 32 -6.04 1.52 14.19
N SER A 33 -4.97 2.27 14.45
CA SER A 33 -4.68 3.52 13.75
C SER A 33 -4.46 3.30 12.26
N PHE A 34 -3.69 2.29 11.87
CA PHE A 34 -3.51 1.92 10.46
C PHE A 34 -4.85 1.52 9.82
N TYR A 35 -5.64 0.68 10.49
CA TYR A 35 -6.95 0.27 10.00
C TYR A 35 -7.87 1.47 9.76
N LEU A 36 -7.96 2.41 10.72
CA LEU A 36 -8.77 3.62 10.58
C LEU A 36 -8.24 4.52 9.45
N MET A 37 -6.92 4.68 9.34
CA MET A 37 -6.30 5.42 8.25
C MET A 37 -6.69 4.84 6.89
N PHE A 38 -6.59 3.52 6.70
CA PHE A 38 -7.01 2.88 5.45
C PHE A 38 -8.52 2.89 5.25
N ARG A 39 -9.31 2.76 6.32
CA ARG A 39 -10.78 2.81 6.26
C ARG A 39 -11.27 4.17 5.76
N PHE A 40 -10.66 5.26 6.24
CA PHE A 40 -11.10 6.62 5.91
C PHE A 40 -10.36 7.22 4.71
N LEU A 41 -9.04 7.09 4.65
CA LEU A 41 -8.24 7.61 3.53
C LEU A 41 -8.06 6.62 2.39
N GLY A 42 -8.23 5.32 2.61
CA GLY A 42 -8.00 4.31 1.56
C GLY A 42 -8.96 4.44 0.39
N TYR A 43 -10.25 4.71 0.64
CA TYR A 43 -11.21 4.97 -0.45
C TYR A 43 -10.88 6.25 -1.22
N PHE A 44 -10.44 7.29 -0.50
CA PHE A 44 -10.04 8.56 -1.12
C PHE A 44 -8.76 8.42 -1.95
N ALA A 45 -7.75 7.76 -1.41
CA ALA A 45 -6.50 7.46 -2.11
C ALA A 45 -6.74 6.54 -3.31
N ALA A 46 -7.59 5.51 -3.15
CA ALA A 46 -7.99 4.63 -4.26
C ALA A 46 -8.73 5.40 -5.36
N ALA A 47 -9.65 6.29 -4.99
CA ALA A 47 -10.36 7.14 -5.95
C ALA A 47 -9.40 8.04 -6.73
N ILE A 48 -8.47 8.72 -6.04
CA ILE A 48 -7.43 9.54 -6.70
C ILE A 48 -6.58 8.68 -7.63
N LEU A 49 -6.16 7.50 -7.18
CA LEU A 49 -5.33 6.60 -7.98
C LEU A 49 -6.06 6.18 -9.25
N ILE A 50 -7.34 5.81 -9.14
CA ILE A 50 -8.19 5.47 -10.30
C ILE A 50 -8.30 6.64 -11.27
N VAL A 51 -8.59 7.85 -10.78
CA VAL A 51 -8.67 9.06 -11.61
C VAL A 51 -7.36 9.32 -12.33
N PHE A 52 -6.23 9.20 -11.63
CA PHE A 52 -4.90 9.35 -12.23
C PHE A 52 -4.63 8.29 -13.30
N LEU A 53 -5.05 7.05 -13.06
CA LEU A 53 -4.88 5.94 -14.00
C LEU A 53 -5.69 6.16 -15.29
N PHE A 54 -6.93 6.63 -15.17
CA PHE A 54 -7.74 7.03 -16.33
C PHE A 54 -7.12 8.20 -17.07
N ALA A 55 -6.71 9.26 -16.36
CA ALA A 55 -6.06 10.41 -16.97
C ALA A 55 -4.81 10.00 -17.75
N TYR A 56 -3.95 9.15 -17.17
CA TYR A 56 -2.77 8.61 -17.83
C TYR A 56 -3.13 7.75 -19.05
N ALA A 57 -4.12 6.87 -18.92
CA ALA A 57 -4.58 6.01 -20.00
C ALA A 57 -5.02 6.82 -21.23
N PHE A 58 -5.83 7.86 -21.01
CA PHE A 58 -6.39 8.69 -22.09
C PHE A 58 -5.40 9.72 -22.65
N THR A 59 -4.51 10.27 -21.83
CA THR A 59 -3.61 11.35 -22.29
C THR A 59 -2.30 10.82 -22.83
N VAL A 60 -1.72 9.80 -22.20
CA VAL A 60 -0.39 9.27 -22.56
C VAL A 60 -0.55 8.02 -23.41
N LYS A 61 -1.22 7.00 -22.89
CA LYS A 61 -1.33 5.68 -23.54
C LYS A 61 -2.02 5.77 -24.91
N ARG A 62 -3.09 6.57 -25.02
CA ARG A 62 -3.75 6.83 -26.30
C ARG A 62 -2.80 7.40 -27.34
N ARG A 63 -2.02 8.44 -26.98
CA ARG A 63 -1.04 9.05 -27.91
C ARG A 63 0.04 8.08 -28.35
N VAL A 64 0.51 7.24 -27.42
CA VAL A 64 1.50 6.20 -27.74
C VAL A 64 0.91 5.18 -28.73
N MET A 65 -0.33 4.75 -28.50
CA MET A 65 -1.01 3.81 -29.41
C MET A 65 -1.26 4.42 -30.79
N ASP A 66 -1.68 5.69 -30.86
CA ASP A 66 -1.88 6.39 -32.13
C ASP A 66 -0.55 6.53 -32.91
N ALA A 67 0.54 6.88 -32.22
CA ALA A 67 1.87 6.95 -32.82
C ALA A 67 2.37 5.59 -33.31
N GLN A 68 2.14 4.52 -32.54
CA GLN A 68 2.46 3.15 -32.95
C GLN A 68 1.63 2.74 -34.17
N ALA A 69 0.33 3.02 -34.18
CA ALA A 69 -0.54 2.71 -35.31
C ALA A 69 -0.07 3.43 -36.59
N GLN A 70 0.31 4.71 -36.50
CA GLN A 70 0.86 5.48 -37.63
C GLN A 70 2.20 4.93 -38.12
N ALA A 71 3.11 4.58 -37.20
CA ALA A 71 4.40 4.00 -37.55
C ALA A 71 4.23 2.65 -38.28
N HIS A 72 3.35 1.80 -37.78
CA HIS A 72 3.04 0.52 -38.43
C HIS A 72 2.35 0.73 -39.78
N ALA A 73 1.37 1.63 -39.87
CA ALA A 73 0.70 1.93 -41.13
C ALA A 73 1.69 2.43 -42.20
N LYS A 74 2.65 3.28 -41.82
CA LYS A 74 3.72 3.73 -42.72
C LYS A 74 4.62 2.57 -43.18
N TYR A 75 4.93 1.61 -42.32
CA TYR A 75 5.75 0.46 -42.74
C TYR A 75 5.04 -0.49 -43.70
N PHE A 76 3.72 -0.67 -43.54
CA PHE A 76 2.95 -1.66 -44.32
C PHE A 76 2.24 -1.09 -45.56
N TYR A 77 1.89 0.19 -45.58
CA TYR A 77 1.06 0.80 -46.63
C TYR A 77 1.71 2.01 -47.34
N ASP A 78 2.94 2.40 -46.97
CA ASP A 78 3.67 3.46 -47.68
C ASP A 78 4.31 2.86 -48.94
N ASP A 79 3.54 2.74 -50.02
CA ASP A 79 3.99 2.35 -51.37
C ASP A 79 4.80 3.47 -52.04
N ARG A 80 5.76 4.08 -51.32
CA ARG A 80 6.69 5.02 -51.94
C ARG A 80 7.69 4.26 -52.80
N PRO A 81 7.73 4.51 -54.13
CA PRO A 81 8.81 3.98 -54.94
C PRO A 81 10.09 4.67 -54.50
N LYS A 82 11.07 3.87 -54.05
CA LYS A 82 12.46 4.31 -53.82
C LYS A 82 12.94 4.99 -55.11
N ARG A 83 13.05 6.31 -55.07
CA ARG A 83 13.86 7.12 -56.00
C ARG A 83 15.12 7.53 -55.29
#